data_AF-A0A9W4XWM4-F1
#
_entry.id   AF-A0A9W4XWM4-F1
#
_cell.length_a   1.000
_cell.length_b   1.000
_cell.length_c   1.000
_cell.angle_alpha   90.00
_cell.angle_beta   90.00
_cell.angle_gamma   90.00
#
_symmetry.space_group_name_H-M   'P 1'
#
loop_
_entity.id
_entity.type
_entity.pdbx_description
1 polymer ?
#
loop_
_entity_poly.entity_id
_entity_poly.type
_entity_poly.pdbx_seq_one_letter_code
_entity_poly.pdbx_strand_id
1 'polypeptide(L)' 'MEIPREPAMETAAHRGWDDGVGWTAEELVWTDADTEMMNAFRAMNEKTRPVTYAEIKALHESLPF' A
#
# COMPACT_ATOMS: atom_id res chain seq x y z
N MET A 1 -38.51 23.76 9.44
CA MET A 1 -38.48 22.34 9.82
C MET A 1 -37.14 21.83 9.33
N GLU A 2 -36.12 21.90 10.19
CA GLU A 2 -34.76 21.52 9.84
C GLU A 2 -34.63 20.00 9.99
N ILE A 3 -34.23 19.33 8.93
CA ILE A 3 -33.92 17.90 8.97
C ILE A 3 -32.60 17.81 9.76
N PRO A 4 -32.55 17.10 10.90
CA PRO A 4 -31.28 16.87 11.57
C PRO A 4 -30.42 16.04 10.63
N ARG A 5 -29.35 16.63 10.11
CA ARG A 5 -28.27 15.83 9.52
C ARG A 5 -27.50 15.26 10.70
N GLU A 6 -27.84 14.04 11.09
CA GLU A 6 -26.88 13.20 11.82
C GLU A 6 -25.56 13.24 11.03
N PRO A 7 -24.41 13.46 11.68
CA PRO A 7 -23.13 13.36 10.98
C PRO A 7 -23.06 11.93 10.44
N ALA A 8 -22.94 11.80 9.11
CA ALA A 8 -22.78 10.53 8.45
C ALA A 8 -21.54 9.82 9.04
N MET A 9 -21.76 8.90 9.97
CA MET A 9 -20.77 7.91 10.34
C MET A 9 -20.79 6.82 9.26
N GLU A 10 -20.29 7.16 8.07
CA GLU A 10 -20.15 6.21 6.97
C GLU A 10 -18.68 5.76 6.87
N THR A 11 -18.48 4.56 7.44
CA THR A 11 -17.57 3.48 7.01
C THR A 11 -16.08 3.79 6.84
N ALA A 12 -15.27 3.18 7.72
CA ALA A 12 -13.82 3.09 7.62
C ALA A 12 -13.35 2.61 6.23
N ALA A 13 -12.74 3.51 5.46
CA ALA A 13 -11.96 3.16 4.27
C ALA A 13 -10.99 4.30 3.90
N HIS A 14 -9.77 4.30 4.46
CA HIS A 14 -8.59 4.82 3.77
C HIS A 14 -7.31 4.06 4.16
N ARG A 15 -6.54 3.63 3.15
CA ARG A 15 -5.19 3.06 3.25
C ARG A 15 -4.39 3.44 1.98
N GLY A 16 -4.45 4.70 1.59
CA GLY A 16 -3.73 5.20 0.42
C GLY A 16 -4.08 6.65 0.11
N TRP A 17 -3.29 7.25 -0.79
CA TRP A 17 -3.64 8.53 -1.40
C TRP A 17 -4.68 8.30 -2.49
N ASP A 18 -5.88 8.88 -2.34
CA ASP A 18 -6.95 8.81 -3.33
C ASP A 18 -7.75 10.11 -3.36
N ASP A 19 -8.06 10.61 -4.55
CA ASP A 19 -8.83 11.84 -4.78
C ASP A 19 -8.42 13.06 -3.93
N GLY A 20 -7.12 13.22 -3.66
CA GLY A 20 -6.58 14.33 -2.87
C GLY A 20 -6.72 14.16 -1.35
N VAL A 21 -7.22 13.01 -0.91
CA VAL A 21 -7.27 12.57 0.50
C VAL A 21 -6.10 11.63 0.76
N GLY A 22 -5.24 12.00 1.70
CA GLY A 22 -4.09 11.21 2.12
C GLY A 22 -4.35 10.42 3.40
N TRP A 23 -3.34 9.67 3.85
CA TRP A 23 -3.37 9.00 5.15
C TRP A 23 -3.53 10.02 6.29
N THR A 24 -4.37 9.67 7.24
CA THR A 24 -4.47 10.34 8.53
C THR A 24 -3.27 9.98 9.43
N ALA A 25 -3.02 10.78 10.47
CA ALA A 25 -1.91 10.52 11.38
C ALA A 25 -2.10 9.20 12.13
N GLU A 26 -3.34 8.87 12.49
CA GLU A 26 -3.76 7.65 13.16
C GLU A 26 -3.54 6.41 12.29
N GLU A 27 -3.74 6.52 10.97
CA GLU A 27 -3.49 5.45 9.99
C GLU A 27 -1.99 5.20 9.74
N LEU A 28 -1.14 6.19 10.01
CA LEU A 28 0.32 6.07 9.88
C LEU A 28 0.97 5.51 11.15
N VAL A 29 0.21 5.28 12.23
CA VAL A 29 0.74 4.68 13.45
C VAL A 29 1.08 3.22 13.17
N TRP A 30 2.38 2.91 13.25
CA TRP A 30 2.86 1.55 13.11
C TRP A 30 2.33 0.66 14.22
N THR A 31 1.70 -0.45 13.85
CA THR A 31 1.12 -1.43 14.77
C THR A 31 1.87 -2.76 14.76
N ASP A 32 1.53 -3.63 15.72
CA ASP A 32 2.05 -5.00 15.74
C ASP A 32 1.60 -5.79 14.49
N ALA A 33 0.41 -5.53 13.96
CA ALA A 33 -0.07 -6.13 12.72
C ALA A 33 0.78 -5.74 11.50
N ASP A 34 1.25 -4.50 11.44
CA ASP A 34 2.17 -4.05 10.37
C ASP A 34 3.52 -4.79 10.46
N THR A 35 3.98 -5.03 11.69
CA THR A 35 5.19 -5.82 11.94
C THR A 35 5.04 -7.26 11.45
N GLU A 36 3.91 -7.91 11.75
CA GLU A 36 3.61 -9.26 11.27
C GLU A 36 3.52 -9.32 9.73
N MET A 37 2.85 -8.34 9.11
CA MET A 37 2.74 -8.24 7.66
C MET A 37 4.11 -8.08 6.99
N MET A 38 4.98 -7.22 7.52
CA MET A 38 6.33 -7.02 6.98
C MET A 38 7.21 -8.25 7.16
N ASN A 39 7.09 -8.95 8.28
CA ASN A 39 7.80 -10.21 8.50
C ASN A 39 7.36 -11.31 7.52
N ALA A 40 6.05 -11.41 7.25
CA ALA A 40 5.54 -12.33 6.23
C ALA A 40 6.03 -11.96 4.83
N PHE A 41 6.00 -10.67 4.47
CA PHE A 41 6.52 -10.19 3.19
C PHE A 41 8.02 -10.43 3.04
N ARG A 42 8.80 -10.22 4.10
CA ARG A 42 10.24 -10.54 4.11
C ARG A 42 10.47 -12.03 3.92
N ALA A 43 9.76 -12.89 4.64
CA ALA A 43 9.88 -14.35 4.50
C ALA A 43 9.50 -14.84 3.09
N MET A 44 8.54 -14.17 2.44
CA MET A 44 8.22 -14.44 1.02
C MET A 44 9.33 -13.97 0.08
N ASN A 45 9.95 -12.81 0.36
CA ASN A 45 10.98 -12.22 -0.51
C ASN A 45 12.41 -12.68 -0.24
N GLU A 46 12.71 -13.33 0.88
CA GLU A 46 13.99 -14.02 1.09
C GLU A 46 14.23 -15.11 0.03
N LYS A 47 13.17 -15.57 -0.65
CA LYS A 47 13.24 -16.48 -1.79
C LYS A 47 13.55 -15.78 -3.13
N THR A 48 13.46 -14.45 -3.17
CA THR A 48 13.65 -13.68 -4.39
C THR A 48 15.12 -13.33 -4.53
N ARG A 49 15.81 -13.94 -5.50
CA ARG A 49 17.18 -13.55 -5.81
C ARG A 49 17.21 -12.10 -6.34
N PRO A 50 18.25 -11.31 -6.02
CA PRO A 50 18.45 -10.01 -6.65
C PRO A 50 18.47 -10.16 -8.18
N VAL A 51 17.71 -9.30 -8.87
CA VAL A 51 17.74 -9.23 -10.33
C VAL A 51 18.96 -8.41 -10.73
N THR A 52 19.81 -8.98 -11.59
CA THR A 52 21.03 -8.32 -12.04
C THR A 52 20.74 -7.28 -13.12
N TYR A 53 21.67 -6.33 -13.30
CA TYR A 53 21.57 -5.33 -14.36
C TYR A 53 21.39 -5.95 -15.76
N ALA A 54 22.07 -7.06 -16.04
CA ALA A 54 21.97 -7.75 -17.32
C ALA A 54 20.55 -8.27 -17.60
N GLU A 55 19.86 -8.73 -16.56
CA GLU A 55 18.49 -9.26 -16.67
C GLU A 55 17.46 -8.15 -16.85
N ILE A 56 17.65 -7.02 -16.15
CA ILE A 56 16.82 -5.82 -16.34
C ILE A 56 16.98 -5.30 -17.77
N LYS A 57 18.22 -5.24 -18.28
CA LYS A 57 18.52 -4.80 -19.64
C LYS A 57 17.87 -5.73 -20.69
N ALA A 58 18.00 -7.05 -20.51
CA ALA A 58 17.40 -8.02 -21.42
C ALA A 58 15.86 -7.94 -21.45
N LEU A 59 15.22 -7.66 -20.30
CA LEU A 59 13.78 -7.43 -20.23
C LEU A 59 13.38 -6.14 -20.97
N HIS A 60 14.12 -5.05 -20.75
CA HIS A 60 13.83 -3.78 -21.42
C HIS A 60 13.93 -3.92 -22.95
N GLU A 61 14.91 -4.67 -23.45
CA GLU A 61 15.11 -4.92 -24.89
C GLU A 61 14.05 -5.87 -25.50
N SER A 62 13.34 -6.67 -24.69
CA SER A 62 12.34 -7.62 -25.16
C SER A 62 10.91 -7.07 -25.17
N LEU A 63 10.67 -5.90 -24.60
CA LEU A 63 9.36 -5.26 -24.59
C LEU A 63 9.07 -4.57 -25.94
N PRO A 64 7.93 -4.83 -26.58
CA PRO A 64 7.55 -4.15 -27.82
C PRO A 64 7.14 -2.71 -27.50
N PHE A 65 7.73 -1.76 -28.23
CA PHE A 65 7.36 -0.34 -28.23
C PHE A 65 6.33 -0.06 -29.32
#